data_AF-A0A537DFS8-F1
#
_entry.id   AF-A0A537DFS8-F1
#
_cell.length_a   1.000
_cell.length_b   1.000
_cell.length_c   1.000
_cell.angle_alpha   90.00
_cell.angle_beta   90.00
_cell.angle_gamma   90.00
#
_symmetry.space_group_name_H-M   'P 1'
#
loop_
_entity.id
_entity.type
_entity.pdbx_description
1 polymer ?
#
loop_
_entity_poly.entity_id
_entity_poly.type
_entity_poly.pdbx_seq_one_letter_code
_entity_poly.pdbx_strand_id
1 'polypeptide(L)'
;MTEGKPGRKRWSDIRSFIDRRPWSFLSWSAGLTALAFIVFYGLQATTNPQVGIQFVQSEWPDPSIFPYFYAKPITWFAYFSFVYWAAGLESNKEHFLQLSPRVRNMIFLGTALVAFASFYEIFYNFMVWLALEVLTTNCLPFPCNPDRVASIFDLKSPLNLVFATKIVTTAFGLSMYSLWFLHRVDVETERRNRTTTTVDSGVKAPVAIPSGKHIEIEAGLAAQQPIDPTIDKT
;
A
#
# COMPACT_ATOMS: atom_id res chain seq x y z
N MET A 1 -2.22 -28.53 -45.82
CA MET A 1 -2.95 -27.45 -45.13
C MET A 1 -3.06 -27.83 -43.66
N THR A 2 -2.18 -27.30 -42.81
CA THR A 2 -2.15 -27.61 -41.37
C THR A 2 -2.90 -26.53 -40.62
N GLU A 3 -4.07 -26.87 -40.07
CA GLU A 3 -4.82 -26.04 -39.14
C GLU A 3 -3.94 -25.63 -37.94
N GLY A 4 -3.64 -24.35 -37.84
CA GLY A 4 -2.99 -23.77 -36.67
C GLY A 4 -3.97 -23.80 -35.50
N LYS A 5 -3.66 -24.60 -34.47
CA LYS A 5 -4.42 -24.67 -33.21
C LYS A 5 -4.74 -23.26 -32.67
N PRO A 6 -6.02 -22.86 -32.60
CA PRO A 6 -6.43 -21.49 -32.22
C PRO A 6 -6.10 -21.13 -30.76
N GLY A 7 -5.79 -22.11 -29.91
CA GLY A 7 -5.44 -21.87 -28.51
C GLY A 7 -4.07 -21.21 -28.29
N ARG A 8 -3.08 -21.42 -29.18
CA ARG A 8 -1.68 -21.05 -28.85
C ARG A 8 -1.42 -19.55 -28.88
N LYS A 9 -2.08 -18.80 -29.77
CA LYS A 9 -1.97 -17.33 -29.83
C LYS A 9 -2.61 -16.65 -28.63
N ARG A 10 -3.78 -17.14 -28.17
CA ARG A 10 -4.51 -16.56 -27.03
C ARG A 10 -3.70 -16.59 -25.73
N TRP A 11 -2.95 -17.67 -25.47
CA TRP A 11 -2.12 -17.78 -24.27
C TRP A 11 -0.88 -16.88 -24.30
N SER A 12 -0.24 -16.70 -25.47
CA SER A 12 0.88 -15.76 -25.60
C SER A 12 0.44 -14.30 -25.44
N ASP A 13 -0.75 -13.97 -25.93
CA ASP A 13 -1.31 -12.62 -25.83
C ASP A 13 -1.66 -12.29 -24.37
N ILE A 14 -2.27 -13.22 -23.63
CA ILE A 14 -2.55 -13.06 -22.20
C ILE A 14 -1.26 -12.90 -21.39
N ARG A 15 -0.25 -13.75 -21.64
CA ARG A 15 1.03 -13.67 -20.94
C ARG A 15 1.73 -12.34 -21.20
N SER A 16 1.79 -11.92 -22.46
CA SER A 16 2.41 -10.63 -22.83
C SER A 16 1.65 -9.42 -22.26
N PHE A 17 0.33 -9.51 -22.07
CA PHE A 17 -0.46 -8.47 -21.41
C PHE A 17 -0.13 -8.39 -19.91
N ILE A 18 -0.03 -9.54 -19.23
CA ILE A 18 0.36 -9.62 -17.81
C ILE A 18 1.77 -9.05 -17.62
N ASP A 19 2.72 -9.42 -18.49
CA ASP A 19 4.11 -8.94 -18.42
C ASP A 19 4.22 -7.42 -18.61
N ARG A 20 3.30 -6.81 -19.40
CA ARG A 20 3.30 -5.36 -19.65
C ARG A 20 2.70 -4.55 -18.51
N ARG A 21 1.73 -5.08 -17.76
CA ARG A 21 1.01 -4.36 -16.69
C ARG A 21 0.74 -5.25 -15.48
N PRO A 22 1.80 -5.77 -14.83
CA PRO A 22 1.66 -6.77 -13.76
C PRO A 22 0.84 -6.24 -12.58
N TRP A 23 1.05 -4.99 -12.18
CA TRP A 23 0.31 -4.35 -11.09
C TRP A 23 -1.18 -4.18 -11.38
N SER A 24 -1.54 -3.83 -12.62
CA SER A 24 -2.94 -3.65 -12.99
C SER A 24 -3.67 -4.99 -13.01
N PHE A 25 -3.05 -6.03 -13.58
CA PHE A 25 -3.62 -7.39 -13.57
C PHE A 25 -3.81 -7.92 -12.13
N LEU A 26 -2.80 -7.74 -11.28
CA LEU A 26 -2.86 -8.14 -9.87
C LEU A 26 -3.99 -7.39 -9.13
N SER A 27 -4.11 -6.08 -9.36
CA SER A 27 -5.19 -5.27 -8.79
C SER A 27 -6.56 -5.82 -9.22
N TRP A 28 -6.83 -5.90 -10.54
CA TRP A 28 -8.13 -6.35 -11.04
C TRP A 28 -8.52 -7.76 -10.58
N SER A 29 -7.57 -8.72 -10.59
CA SER A 29 -7.83 -10.08 -10.12
C SER A 29 -8.16 -10.12 -8.63
N ALA A 30 -7.41 -9.40 -7.79
CA ALA A 30 -7.71 -9.28 -6.36
C ALA A 30 -9.04 -8.56 -6.11
N GLY A 31 -9.35 -7.50 -6.86
CA GLY A 31 -10.59 -6.75 -6.75
C GLY A 31 -11.82 -7.59 -7.09
N LEU A 32 -11.76 -8.38 -8.18
CA LEU A 32 -12.82 -9.32 -8.54
C LEU A 32 -13.01 -10.39 -7.48
N THR A 33 -11.92 -10.87 -6.87
CA THR A 33 -12.01 -11.87 -5.79
C THR A 33 -12.63 -11.28 -4.53
N ALA A 34 -12.21 -10.08 -4.10
CA ALA A 34 -12.81 -9.38 -2.97
C ALA A 34 -14.31 -9.11 -3.21
N LEU A 35 -14.68 -8.70 -4.43
CA LEU A 35 -16.07 -8.50 -4.83
C LEU A 35 -16.87 -9.80 -4.74
N ALA A 36 -16.30 -10.93 -5.19
CA ALA A 36 -16.95 -12.23 -5.09
C ALA A 36 -17.25 -12.60 -3.63
N PHE A 37 -16.32 -12.37 -2.69
CA PHE A 37 -16.57 -12.59 -1.26
C PHE A 37 -17.69 -11.68 -0.72
N ILE A 38 -17.68 -10.38 -1.03
CA ILE A 38 -18.74 -9.46 -0.60
C ILE A 38 -20.10 -9.91 -1.15
N VAL A 39 -20.18 -10.19 -2.45
CA VAL A 39 -21.46 -10.52 -3.09
C VAL A 39 -21.98 -11.85 -2.57
N PHE A 40 -21.14 -12.89 -2.53
CA PHE A 40 -21.56 -14.22 -2.12
C PHE A 40 -22.03 -14.28 -0.66
N TYR A 41 -21.27 -13.71 0.27
CA TYR A 41 -21.64 -13.71 1.70
C TYR A 41 -22.62 -12.58 2.04
N GLY A 42 -22.63 -11.48 1.28
CA GLY A 42 -23.60 -10.40 1.41
C GLY A 42 -25.01 -10.80 0.98
N LEU A 43 -25.14 -11.59 -0.09
CA LEU A 43 -26.44 -12.15 -0.49
C LEU A 43 -27.01 -13.10 0.59
N GLN A 44 -26.15 -13.84 1.27
CA GLN A 44 -26.54 -14.67 2.41
C GLN A 44 -26.95 -13.85 3.64
N ALA A 45 -26.53 -12.59 3.76
CA ALA A 45 -26.86 -11.72 4.89
C ALA A 45 -28.35 -11.32 4.94
N THR A 46 -29.07 -11.43 3.82
CA THR A 46 -30.52 -11.14 3.74
C THR A 46 -31.40 -12.03 4.65
N THR A 47 -30.83 -13.11 5.17
CA THR A 47 -31.53 -14.09 6.02
C THR A 47 -31.29 -13.89 7.52
N ASN A 48 -30.37 -13.00 7.93
CA ASN A 48 -29.94 -12.84 9.31
C ASN A 48 -30.14 -11.40 9.83
N PRO A 49 -30.60 -11.22 11.08
CA PRO A 49 -30.86 -9.88 11.64
C PRO A 49 -29.57 -9.12 12.00
N GLN A 50 -28.43 -9.79 12.13
CA GLN A 50 -27.14 -9.18 12.45
C GLN A 50 -26.30 -8.95 11.19
N VAL A 51 -25.88 -7.70 10.96
CA VAL A 51 -25.09 -7.34 9.79
C VAL A 51 -23.67 -7.92 9.94
N GLY A 52 -23.18 -8.59 8.89
CA GLY A 52 -21.81 -9.10 8.83
C GLY A 52 -21.58 -10.47 9.46
N ILE A 53 -22.58 -11.05 10.16
CA ILE A 53 -22.44 -12.33 10.86
C ILE A 53 -22.03 -13.49 9.93
N GLN A 54 -22.55 -13.50 8.70
CA GLN A 54 -22.26 -14.53 7.70
C GLN A 54 -20.79 -14.60 7.31
N PHE A 55 -20.10 -13.46 7.37
CA PHE A 55 -18.68 -13.40 7.03
C PHE A 55 -17.77 -13.88 8.16
N VAL A 56 -18.33 -14.10 9.36
CA VAL A 56 -17.59 -14.42 10.58
C VAL A 56 -17.89 -15.84 11.05
N GLN A 57 -19.12 -16.34 10.86
CA GLN A 57 -19.53 -17.67 11.32
C GLN A 57 -19.18 -18.80 10.36
N SER A 58 -18.77 -18.47 9.13
CA SER A 58 -18.31 -19.45 8.15
C SER A 58 -16.79 -19.42 8.03
N GLU A 59 -16.25 -20.53 7.54
CA GLU A 59 -14.83 -20.69 7.25
C GLU A 59 -14.69 -21.07 5.78
N TRP A 60 -13.70 -20.46 5.11
CA TRP A 60 -13.41 -20.75 3.72
C TRP A 60 -11.90 -20.85 3.50
N PRO A 61 -11.43 -21.79 2.67
CA PRO A 61 -12.13 -23.04 2.33
C PRO A 61 -12.48 -23.86 3.59
N ASP A 62 -13.35 -24.86 3.45
CA ASP A 62 -13.78 -25.70 4.57
C ASP A 62 -12.55 -26.39 5.24
N PRO A 63 -12.36 -26.26 6.56
CA PRO A 63 -11.22 -26.85 7.27
C PRO A 63 -11.12 -28.36 7.13
N SER A 64 -12.23 -29.06 6.88
CA SER A 64 -12.23 -30.50 6.61
C SER A 64 -11.50 -30.86 5.31
N ILE A 65 -11.43 -29.92 4.37
CA ILE A 65 -10.73 -30.07 3.09
C ILE A 65 -9.32 -29.46 3.17
N PHE A 66 -9.18 -28.28 3.81
CA PHE A 66 -7.92 -27.54 3.92
C PHE A 66 -7.62 -27.14 5.38
N PRO A 67 -7.14 -28.08 6.21
CA PRO A 67 -7.03 -27.89 7.67
C PRO A 67 -5.95 -26.88 8.10
N TYR A 68 -5.04 -26.49 7.22
CA TYR A 68 -3.96 -25.55 7.53
C TYR A 68 -4.11 -24.20 6.82
N PHE A 69 -5.08 -24.07 5.91
CA PHE A 69 -5.24 -22.88 5.09
C PHE A 69 -6.71 -22.54 4.94
N TYR A 70 -7.30 -22.05 6.02
CA TYR A 70 -8.65 -21.54 6.06
C TYR A 70 -8.69 -20.26 6.88
N ALA A 71 -9.64 -19.40 6.55
CA ALA A 71 -9.93 -18.21 7.34
C ALA A 71 -11.39 -17.81 7.16
N LYS A 72 -11.85 -16.95 8.05
CA LYS A 72 -13.18 -16.33 7.91
C LYS A 72 -13.24 -15.54 6.61
N PRO A 73 -14.35 -15.56 5.85
CA PRO A 73 -14.52 -14.81 4.61
C PRO A 73 -14.15 -13.33 4.69
N ILE A 74 -14.46 -12.67 5.81
CA ILE A 74 -14.07 -11.28 6.04
C ILE A 74 -12.55 -11.07 6.02
N THR A 75 -11.77 -12.08 6.42
CA THR A 75 -10.30 -12.05 6.41
C THR A 75 -9.78 -12.17 4.98
N TRP A 76 -10.35 -13.05 4.16
CA TRP A 76 -10.03 -13.12 2.73
C TRP A 76 -10.36 -11.83 2.02
N PHE A 77 -11.55 -11.28 2.28
CA PHE A 77 -11.95 -9.97 1.78
C PHE A 77 -10.88 -8.91 2.13
N ALA A 78 -10.47 -8.81 3.39
CA ALA A 78 -9.46 -7.85 3.83
C ALA A 78 -8.14 -7.98 3.04
N TYR A 79 -7.63 -9.21 2.87
CA TYR A 79 -6.40 -9.46 2.12
C TYR A 79 -6.52 -9.11 0.64
N PHE A 80 -7.59 -9.55 -0.02
CA PHE A 80 -7.81 -9.25 -1.44
C PHE A 80 -8.08 -7.75 -1.67
N SER A 81 -8.79 -7.09 -0.76
CA SER A 81 -8.98 -5.63 -0.81
C SER A 81 -7.67 -4.87 -0.65
N PHE A 82 -6.79 -5.30 0.25
CA PHE A 82 -5.47 -4.70 0.42
C PHE A 82 -4.63 -4.85 -0.86
N VAL A 83 -4.57 -6.06 -1.44
CA VAL A 83 -3.84 -6.31 -2.68
C VAL A 83 -4.42 -5.51 -3.85
N TYR A 84 -5.76 -5.49 -3.99
CA TYR A 84 -6.47 -4.69 -4.97
C TYR A 84 -6.04 -3.22 -4.90
N TRP A 85 -6.07 -2.66 -3.70
CA TRP A 85 -5.76 -1.26 -3.45
C TRP A 85 -4.28 -0.94 -3.69
N ALA A 86 -3.38 -1.72 -3.07
CA ALA A 86 -1.94 -1.50 -3.15
C ALA A 86 -1.42 -1.61 -4.59
N ALA A 87 -1.78 -2.69 -5.29
CA ALA A 87 -1.42 -2.88 -6.69
C ALA A 87 -2.12 -1.85 -7.60
N GLY A 88 -3.33 -1.41 -7.23
CA GLY A 88 -4.06 -0.35 -7.91
C GLY A 88 -3.31 0.98 -7.88
N LEU A 89 -2.82 1.39 -6.70
CA LEU A 89 -1.99 2.58 -6.54
C LEU A 89 -0.69 2.48 -7.35
N GLU A 90 0.01 1.35 -7.29
CA GLU A 90 1.24 1.14 -8.06
C GLU A 90 1.00 1.21 -9.57
N SER A 91 -0.12 0.64 -10.05
CA SER A 91 -0.46 0.69 -11.47
C SER A 91 -0.78 2.11 -11.99
N ASN A 92 -1.19 3.01 -11.09
CA ASN A 92 -1.56 4.39 -11.41
C ASN A 92 -0.48 5.41 -11.00
N LYS A 93 0.72 4.96 -10.61
CA LYS A 93 1.79 5.83 -10.10
C LYS A 93 2.11 7.03 -10.99
N GLU A 94 2.15 6.85 -12.30
CA GLU A 94 2.43 7.95 -13.25
C GLU A 94 1.37 9.05 -13.20
N HIS A 95 0.10 8.70 -12.94
CA HIS A 95 -0.95 9.70 -12.76
C HIS A 95 -0.73 10.52 -11.48
N PHE A 96 -0.35 9.86 -10.38
CA PHE A 96 -0.06 10.54 -9.11
C PHE A 96 1.17 11.47 -9.19
N LEU A 97 2.17 11.10 -10.00
CA LEU A 97 3.35 11.93 -10.24
C LEU A 97 3.03 13.21 -11.02
N GLN A 98 1.94 13.23 -11.79
CA GLN A 98 1.47 14.40 -12.55
C GLN A 98 0.56 15.31 -11.73
N LEU A 99 0.14 14.90 -10.53
CA LEU A 99 -0.72 15.72 -9.67
C LEU A 99 0.03 16.95 -9.14
N SER A 100 -0.69 18.06 -9.04
CA SER A 100 -0.16 19.27 -8.41
C SER A 100 0.13 19.05 -6.91
N PRO A 101 1.13 19.75 -6.33
CA PRO A 101 1.48 19.61 -4.92
C PRO A 101 0.29 19.85 -3.98
N ARG A 102 -0.58 20.81 -4.31
CA ARG A 102 -1.79 21.11 -3.52
C ARG A 102 -2.73 19.92 -3.46
N VAL A 103 -2.99 19.27 -4.59
CA VAL A 103 -3.88 18.10 -4.66
C VAL A 103 -3.28 16.93 -3.89
N ARG A 104 -1.97 16.68 -4.02
CA ARG A 104 -1.29 15.62 -3.27
C ARG A 104 -1.38 15.86 -1.76
N ASN A 105 -1.17 17.09 -1.30
CA ASN A 105 -1.27 17.44 0.12
C ASN A 105 -2.70 17.25 0.66
N MET A 106 -3.73 17.61 -0.12
CA MET A 106 -5.12 17.38 0.26
C MET A 106 -5.45 15.89 0.34
N ILE A 107 -5.00 15.08 -0.64
CA ILE A 107 -5.19 13.63 -0.62
C ILE A 107 -4.44 13.02 0.57
N PHE A 108 -3.22 13.46 0.85
CA PHE A 108 -2.43 13.01 1.99
C PHE A 108 -3.15 13.31 3.31
N LEU A 109 -3.63 14.53 3.51
CA LEU A 109 -4.36 14.93 4.72
C LEU A 109 -5.66 14.14 4.88
N GLY A 110 -6.44 13.99 3.81
CA GLY A 110 -7.67 13.18 3.85
C GLY A 110 -7.39 11.71 4.17
N THR A 111 -6.34 11.13 3.59
CA THR A 111 -5.90 9.77 3.89
C THR A 111 -5.43 9.63 5.34
N ALA A 112 -4.71 10.62 5.86
CA ALA A 112 -4.25 10.64 7.25
C ALA A 112 -5.43 10.71 8.24
N LEU A 113 -6.47 11.48 7.90
CA LEU A 113 -7.69 11.53 8.69
C LEU A 113 -8.41 10.17 8.72
N VAL A 114 -8.49 9.48 7.57
CA VAL A 114 -9.05 8.11 7.51
C VAL A 114 -8.21 7.13 8.34
N ALA A 115 -6.88 7.23 8.27
CA ALA A 115 -5.98 6.41 9.10
C ALA A 115 -6.20 6.65 10.58
N PHE A 116 -6.28 7.91 11.00
CA PHE A 116 -6.53 8.29 12.40
C PHE A 116 -7.91 7.80 12.87
N ALA A 117 -8.97 8.05 12.10
CA ALA A 117 -10.32 7.61 12.44
C ALA A 117 -10.41 6.09 12.53
N SER A 118 -9.81 5.37 11.58
CA SER A 118 -9.81 3.91 11.59
C SER A 118 -8.97 3.35 12.76
N PHE A 119 -7.83 3.97 13.06
CA PHE A 119 -7.01 3.60 14.22
C PHE A 119 -7.79 3.76 15.52
N TYR A 120 -8.44 4.92 15.72
CA TYR A 120 -9.32 5.17 16.85
C TYR A 120 -10.42 4.10 16.97
N GLU A 121 -11.12 3.81 15.86
CA GLU A 121 -12.19 2.81 15.82
C GLU A 121 -11.71 1.39 16.13
N ILE A 122 -10.46 1.03 15.79
CA ILE A 122 -9.89 -0.26 16.21
C ILE A 122 -9.86 -0.35 17.74
N PHE A 123 -9.27 0.63 18.42
CA PHE A 123 -9.22 0.63 19.88
C PHE A 123 -10.60 0.68 20.50
N TYR A 124 -11.49 1.52 19.97
CA TYR A 124 -12.87 1.59 20.43
C TYR A 124 -13.56 0.22 20.35
N ASN A 125 -13.46 -0.47 19.22
CA ASN A 125 -14.05 -1.80 19.05
C ASN A 125 -13.42 -2.85 19.99
N PHE A 126 -12.10 -2.82 20.19
CA PHE A 126 -11.44 -3.71 21.17
C PHE A 126 -11.89 -3.41 22.61
N MET A 127 -12.02 -2.15 22.99
CA MET A 127 -12.49 -1.76 24.33
C MET A 127 -13.94 -2.18 24.56
N VAL A 128 -14.83 -1.97 23.57
CA VAL A 128 -16.22 -2.44 23.62
C VAL A 128 -16.27 -3.96 23.72
N TRP A 129 -15.44 -4.66 22.95
CA TRP A 129 -15.36 -6.13 23.02
C TRP A 129 -14.96 -6.61 24.42
N LEU A 130 -13.85 -6.11 24.95
CA LEU A 130 -13.36 -6.48 26.28
C LEU A 130 -14.39 -6.18 27.37
N ALA A 131 -15.07 -5.03 27.28
CA ALA A 131 -16.16 -4.69 28.20
C ALA A 131 -17.32 -5.67 28.11
N LEU A 132 -17.76 -6.02 26.90
CA LEU A 132 -18.84 -6.99 26.69
C LEU A 132 -18.46 -8.39 27.19
N GLU A 133 -17.23 -8.85 26.97
CA GLU A 133 -16.79 -10.16 27.44
C GLU A 133 -16.85 -10.27 28.97
N VAL A 134 -16.50 -9.20 29.70
CA VAL A 134 -16.56 -9.16 31.16
C VAL A 134 -18.00 -8.99 31.68
N LEU A 135 -18.80 -8.14 31.04
CA LEU A 135 -20.16 -7.82 31.50
C LEU A 135 -21.20 -8.88 31.14
N THR A 136 -20.93 -9.70 30.12
CA THR A 136 -21.90 -10.68 29.63
C THR A 136 -21.73 -12.01 30.37
N THR A 137 -22.54 -12.21 31.41
CA THR A 137 -22.52 -13.45 32.23
C THR A 137 -23.41 -14.57 31.67
N ASN A 138 -24.19 -14.29 30.62
CA ASN A 138 -25.27 -15.16 30.13
C ASN A 138 -24.91 -15.95 28.87
N CYS A 139 -23.64 -15.99 28.47
CA CYS A 139 -23.17 -16.74 27.30
C CYS A 139 -22.58 -18.10 27.72
N LEU A 140 -22.96 -19.18 27.02
CA LEU A 140 -22.33 -20.49 27.18
C LEU A 140 -21.71 -20.96 25.85
N PRO A 141 -20.49 -21.53 25.87
CA PRO A 141 -19.55 -21.60 27.01
C PRO A 141 -18.94 -20.21 27.32
N PHE A 142 -18.49 -20.04 28.56
CA PHE A 142 -17.71 -18.88 29.00
C PHE A 142 -16.21 -19.15 28.75
N PRO A 143 -15.41 -18.17 28.27
CA PRO A 143 -15.76 -16.79 27.90
C PRO A 143 -16.61 -16.69 26.63
N CYS A 144 -17.40 -15.61 26.50
CA CYS A 144 -18.27 -15.43 25.34
C CYS A 144 -17.49 -15.50 24.03
N ASN A 145 -17.96 -16.31 23.08
CA ASN A 145 -17.36 -16.33 21.75
C ASN A 145 -17.49 -14.93 21.10
N PRO A 146 -16.37 -14.26 20.75
CA PRO A 146 -16.37 -12.93 20.14
C PRO A 146 -17.16 -12.86 18.83
N ASP A 147 -17.24 -13.98 18.11
CA ASP A 147 -17.96 -14.07 16.84
C ASP A 147 -19.47 -13.88 16.97
N ARG A 148 -19.99 -14.01 18.19
CA ARG A 148 -21.42 -13.84 18.51
C ARG A 148 -21.73 -12.50 19.16
N VAL A 149 -20.70 -11.70 19.46
CA VAL A 149 -20.86 -10.38 20.08
C VAL A 149 -21.30 -9.38 19.00
N ALA A 150 -22.45 -8.76 19.22
CA ALA A 150 -22.99 -7.71 18.37
C ALA A 150 -23.12 -6.40 19.16
N SER A 151 -23.19 -5.27 18.45
CA SER A 151 -23.38 -3.97 19.09
C SER A 151 -24.65 -3.95 19.95
N ILE A 152 -24.54 -3.49 21.20
CA ILE A 152 -25.65 -3.34 22.16
C ILE A 152 -26.53 -2.11 21.91
N PHE A 153 -26.17 -1.26 20.95
CA PHE A 153 -26.99 -0.12 20.57
C PHE A 153 -28.26 -0.60 19.86
N ASP A 154 -29.40 -0.01 20.21
CA ASP A 154 -30.74 -0.34 19.71
C ASP A 154 -30.91 0.04 18.22
N LEU A 155 -30.12 -0.62 17.37
CA LEU A 155 -30.22 -0.54 15.93
C LEU A 155 -31.17 -1.64 15.45
N LYS A 156 -32.03 -1.29 14.49
CA LYS A 156 -32.91 -2.21 13.76
C LYS A 156 -32.19 -3.47 13.23
N SER A 157 -30.87 -3.39 13.02
CA SER A 157 -30.01 -4.52 12.72
C SER A 157 -28.64 -4.32 13.38
N PRO A 158 -28.32 -5.04 14.46
CA PRO A 158 -27.05 -4.86 15.17
C PRO A 158 -25.88 -5.35 14.31
N LEU A 159 -24.75 -4.64 14.37
CA LEU A 159 -23.55 -4.97 13.61
C LEU A 159 -22.70 -5.98 14.39
N ASN A 160 -22.22 -7.02 13.72
CA ASN A 160 -21.28 -7.96 14.33
C ASN A 160 -19.93 -7.27 14.60
N LEU A 161 -19.45 -7.36 15.84
CA LEU A 161 -18.28 -6.59 16.29
C LEU A 161 -16.99 -7.06 15.61
N VAL A 162 -16.82 -8.37 15.41
CA VAL A 162 -15.66 -8.95 14.70
C VAL A 162 -15.64 -8.52 13.25
N PHE A 163 -16.80 -8.52 12.60
CA PHE A 163 -16.94 -8.02 11.24
C PHE A 163 -16.55 -6.54 11.15
N ALA A 164 -17.12 -5.69 12.01
CA ALA A 164 -16.83 -4.25 12.05
C ALA A 164 -15.34 -3.99 12.26
N THR A 165 -14.73 -4.64 13.25
CA THR A 165 -13.31 -4.49 13.60
C THR A 165 -12.42 -4.83 12.40
N LYS A 166 -12.73 -5.90 11.66
CA LYS A 166 -11.95 -6.29 10.49
C LYS A 166 -12.12 -5.34 9.30
N ILE A 167 -13.31 -4.79 9.08
CA ILE A 167 -13.54 -3.74 8.06
C ILE A 167 -12.73 -2.48 8.41
N VAL A 168 -12.79 -2.02 9.65
CA VAL A 168 -12.04 -0.84 10.11
C VAL A 168 -10.54 -1.11 10.05
N THR A 169 -10.08 -2.30 10.45
CA THR A 169 -8.67 -2.71 10.32
C THR A 169 -8.22 -2.72 8.86
N THR A 170 -9.10 -3.15 7.95
CA THR A 170 -8.85 -3.09 6.51
C THR A 170 -8.68 -1.63 6.07
N ALA A 171 -9.62 -0.75 6.40
CA ALA A 171 -9.53 0.68 6.09
C ALA A 171 -8.23 1.32 6.64
N PHE A 172 -7.84 0.97 7.87
CA PHE A 172 -6.57 1.38 8.44
C PHE A 172 -5.38 0.88 7.58
N GLY A 173 -5.32 -0.40 7.24
CA GLY A 173 -4.27 -0.95 6.37
C GLY A 173 -4.18 -0.26 4.99
N LEU A 174 -5.31 -0.04 4.33
CA LEU A 174 -5.38 0.68 3.05
C LEU A 174 -4.85 2.11 3.19
N SER A 175 -5.27 2.82 4.23
CA SER A 175 -4.85 4.21 4.47
C SER A 175 -3.36 4.31 4.81
N MET A 176 -2.82 3.41 5.62
CA MET A 176 -1.39 3.37 5.96
C MET A 176 -0.52 3.12 4.72
N TYR A 177 -0.91 2.16 3.87
CA TYR A 177 -0.20 1.92 2.61
C TYR A 177 -0.31 3.13 1.68
N SER A 178 -1.48 3.77 1.63
CA SER A 178 -1.69 4.99 0.83
C SER A 178 -0.81 6.14 1.29
N LEU A 179 -0.66 6.37 2.61
CA LEU A 179 0.23 7.40 3.15
C LEU A 179 1.69 7.13 2.78
N TRP A 180 2.14 5.88 2.94
CA TRP A 180 3.48 5.47 2.51
C TRP A 180 3.69 5.71 1.01
N PHE A 181 2.71 5.32 0.19
CA PHE A 181 2.76 5.51 -1.26
C PHE A 181 2.81 6.98 -1.67
N LEU A 182 1.95 7.82 -1.08
CA LEU A 182 1.87 9.26 -1.36
C LEU A 182 3.16 9.96 -0.96
N HIS A 183 3.72 9.64 0.21
CA HIS A 183 5.02 10.15 0.65
C HIS A 183 6.12 9.78 -0.37
N ARG A 184 6.15 8.52 -0.83
CA ARG A 184 7.11 8.07 -1.84
C ARG A 184 6.95 8.82 -3.17
N VAL A 185 5.71 9.08 -3.61
CA VAL A 185 5.42 9.87 -4.83
C VAL A 185 5.88 11.32 -4.69
N ASP A 186 5.70 11.92 -3.52
CA ASP A 186 6.09 13.30 -3.28
C ASP A 186 7.61 13.47 -3.32
N VAL A 187 8.35 12.61 -2.61
CA VAL A 187 9.83 12.55 -2.67
C VAL A 187 10.34 12.37 -4.10
N GLU A 188 9.71 11.50 -4.89
CA GLU A 188 10.07 11.29 -6.30
C GLU A 188 9.81 12.54 -7.15
N THR A 189 8.71 13.25 -6.91
CA THR A 189 8.41 14.50 -7.63
C THR A 189 9.42 15.59 -7.28
N GLU A 190 9.78 15.73 -6.00
CA GLU A 190 10.80 16.70 -5.58
C GLU A 190 12.15 16.42 -6.26
N ARG A 191 12.54 15.15 -6.37
CA ARG A 191 13.76 14.74 -7.09
C ARG A 191 13.70 15.13 -8.56
N ARG A 192 12.59 14.87 -9.25
CA ARG A 192 12.39 15.25 -10.66
C ARG A 192 12.49 16.76 -10.85
N ASN A 193 11.85 17.54 -9.98
CA ASN A 193 11.88 19.00 -10.05
C ASN A 193 13.30 19.56 -9.86
N ARG A 194 14.07 19.03 -8.90
CA ARG A 194 15.48 19.43 -8.68
C ARG A 194 16.35 19.16 -9.90
N THR A 195 16.23 17.98 -10.51
CA THR A 195 17.00 17.62 -11.71
C THR A 195 16.71 18.59 -12.86
N THR A 196 15.43 18.92 -13.12
CA THR A 196 15.06 19.88 -14.17
C THR A 196 15.66 21.27 -13.92
N THR A 197 15.60 21.78 -12.68
CA THR A 197 16.19 23.09 -12.34
C THR A 197 17.70 23.11 -12.53
N THR A 198 18.42 22.04 -12.16
CA THR A 198 19.88 21.97 -12.35
C THR A 198 20.29 21.97 -13.82
N VAL A 199 19.57 21.22 -14.67
CA VAL A 199 19.83 21.17 -16.12
C VAL A 199 19.59 22.54 -16.76
N ASP A 200 18.48 23.21 -16.44
CA ASP A 200 18.18 24.55 -16.99
C ASP A 200 19.20 25.60 -16.53
N SER A 201 19.72 25.50 -15.30
CA SER A 201 20.75 26.40 -14.80
C SER A 201 22.12 26.19 -15.47
N GLY A 202 22.47 24.95 -15.82
CA GLY A 202 23.71 24.62 -16.54
C GLY A 202 23.70 25.06 -18.01
N VAL A 203 22.52 25.06 -18.64
CA VAL A 203 22.34 25.57 -20.02
C VAL A 203 22.35 27.10 -20.10
N LYS A 204 21.92 27.79 -19.02
CA LYS A 204 21.88 29.27 -18.98
C LYS A 204 23.14 29.92 -18.42
N ALA A 205 24.11 29.17 -17.89
CA ALA A 205 25.37 29.75 -17.47
C ALA A 205 26.17 30.23 -18.70
N PRO A 206 26.46 31.54 -18.84
CA PRO A 206 27.37 31.97 -19.89
C PRO A 206 28.73 31.34 -19.61
N VAL A 207 29.27 30.63 -20.60
CA VAL A 207 30.64 30.11 -20.57
C VAL A 207 31.57 31.30 -20.48
N ALA A 208 31.95 31.69 -19.26
CA ALA A 208 33.04 32.61 -19.04
C ALA A 208 34.34 31.87 -19.34
N ILE A 209 34.76 31.92 -20.60
CA ILE A 209 36.10 31.51 -21.02
C ILE A 209 37.08 32.44 -20.27
N PRO A 210 37.97 31.93 -19.40
CA PRO A 210 39.02 32.75 -18.85
C PRO A 210 39.97 33.09 -19.99
N SER A 211 39.97 34.35 -20.42
CA SER A 211 40.97 34.88 -21.34
C SER A 211 42.35 34.68 -20.72
N GLY A 212 43.15 33.81 -21.33
CA GLY A 212 44.47 33.43 -20.84
C GLY A 212 45.40 34.64 -20.73
N LYS A 213 45.87 34.91 -19.52
CA LYS A 213 47.02 35.78 -19.30
C LYS A 213 48.26 35.09 -19.87
N HIS A 214 48.99 35.83 -20.70
CA HIS A 214 50.32 35.49 -21.20
C HIS A 214 51.24 35.07 -20.04
N ILE A 215 51.84 33.89 -20.16
CA ILE A 215 52.92 33.42 -19.29
C ILE A 215 54.22 33.98 -19.89
N GLU A 216 54.88 34.86 -19.14
CA GLU A 216 56.22 35.37 -19.43
C GLU A 216 57.22 34.33 -18.91
N ILE A 217 58.02 33.76 -19.82
CA ILE A 217 59.09 32.80 -19.48
C ILE A 217 60.34 33.62 -19.21
N GLU A 218 60.70 33.78 -17.93
CA GLU A 218 62.01 34.30 -17.56
C GLU A 218 62.94 33.13 -17.22
N ALA A 219 63.97 32.98 -18.06
CA ALA A 219 65.05 32.03 -17.87
C ALA A 219 66.03 32.57 -16.82
N GLY A 220 66.20 31.85 -15.71
CA GLY A 220 67.13 32.18 -14.63
C GLY A 220 67.85 30.93 -14.13
N LEU A 221 68.94 30.60 -14.81
CA LEU A 221 69.89 29.54 -14.53
C LEU A 221 70.69 29.85 -13.24
N ALA A 222 70.64 29.02 -12.19
CA ALA A 222 71.76 28.86 -11.24
C ALA A 222 71.55 27.72 -10.20
N ALA A 223 72.50 26.79 -10.22
CA ALA A 223 73.14 26.11 -9.08
C ALA A 223 72.34 25.12 -8.17
N GLN A 224 72.70 23.83 -8.32
CA GLN A 224 73.33 22.94 -7.30
C GLN A 224 72.98 23.18 -5.81
N GLN A 225 72.66 22.20 -4.94
CA GLN A 225 73.16 20.81 -4.76
C GLN A 225 72.25 20.05 -3.72
N PRO A 226 72.50 18.75 -3.39
CA PRO A 226 71.50 17.78 -2.90
C PRO A 226 71.58 17.36 -1.40
N ILE A 227 70.65 16.47 -0.99
CA ILE A 227 70.61 15.59 0.23
C ILE A 227 70.01 16.29 1.48
N ASP A 228 69.03 15.76 2.24
CA ASP A 228 69.01 14.51 3.02
C ASP A 228 67.57 14.09 3.44
N PRO A 229 67.20 12.79 3.40
CA PRO A 229 65.97 12.30 4.02
C PRO A 229 66.25 11.61 5.35
N THR A 230 65.77 12.14 6.48
CA THR A 230 65.40 11.35 7.67
C THR A 230 64.76 12.23 8.75
N ILE A 231 64.06 11.55 9.68
CA ILE A 231 63.62 11.98 11.03
C ILE A 231 62.22 12.64 11.07
N ASP A 232 61.23 12.20 11.84
CA ASP A 232 60.99 10.97 12.61
C ASP A 232 59.50 10.96 13.00
N LYS A 233 59.02 9.80 13.44
CA LYS A 233 57.70 9.58 14.02
C LYS A 233 57.58 10.29 15.37
N THR A 234 56.39 10.85 15.62
CA THR A 234 55.64 10.71 16.88
C THR A 234 54.17 10.88 16.59
#